data_AF-A0A1S2HGI7-F1
#
_entry.id   AF-A0A1S2HGI7-F1
#
_cell.length_a   1.000
_cell.length_b   1.000
_cell.length_c   1.000
_cell.angle_alpha   90.00
_cell.angle_beta   90.00
_cell.angle_gamma   90.00
#
_symmetry.space_group_name_H-M   'P 1'
#
loop_
_entity.id
_entity.type
_entity.pdbx_description
1 polymer ?
#
loop_
_entity_poly.entity_id
_entity_poly.type
_entity_poly.pdbx_seq_one_letter_code
_entity_poly.pdbx_strand_id
1 'polypeptide(L)'
;MPGHGPAPKDPKKRARRNSDPTVVRILPRAVVAQPELPTISVEEDGELREFTWPAITRQWWDMWATSPLSLDFTATDWSELRDTALIHARYWNGDIKLAAELRLRTAKFGATPEDRARLRITFAQAEEAETKTTNRRPSSRDRFGGIALPPEATAN
;
A
#
# COMPACT_ATOMS: atom_id res chain seq x y z
N MET A 1 26.35 47.66 10.09
CA MET A 1 26.44 46.49 9.18
C MET A 1 25.14 45.70 9.28
N PRO A 2 24.53 45.34 8.15
CA PRO A 2 23.28 44.58 8.09
C PRO A 2 23.53 43.09 8.39
N GLY A 3 22.47 42.41 8.84
CA GLY A 3 22.28 41.00 8.48
C GLY A 3 22.77 39.96 9.48
N HIS A 4 22.09 39.83 10.61
CA HIS A 4 21.65 38.50 11.05
C HIS A 4 20.26 38.68 11.65
N GLY A 5 19.23 38.39 10.83
CA GLY A 5 17.87 38.29 11.32
C GLY A 5 17.77 37.23 12.44
N PRO A 6 16.72 37.28 13.26
CA PRO A 6 16.56 36.37 14.39
C PRO A 6 16.77 34.91 13.98
N ALA A 7 17.49 34.17 14.82
CA ALA A 7 17.78 32.76 14.58
C ALA A 7 16.49 31.99 14.22
N PRO A 8 16.52 31.09 13.23
CA PRO A 8 15.33 30.38 12.78
C PRO A 8 14.64 29.72 13.98
N LYS A 9 13.33 29.94 14.10
CA LYS A 9 12.54 29.43 15.23
C LYS A 9 12.77 27.94 15.42
N ASP A 10 13.03 27.54 16.67
CA ASP A 10 13.25 26.16 17.11
C ASP A 10 12.21 25.23 16.47
N PRO A 11 12.61 24.13 15.79
CA PRO A 11 11.70 23.27 15.02
C PRO A 11 10.46 22.82 15.81
N LYS A 12 10.62 22.62 17.12
CA LYS A 12 9.55 22.21 18.04
C LYS A 12 8.48 23.28 18.29
N LYS A 13 8.70 24.53 17.87
CA LYS A 13 7.83 25.70 18.13
C LYS A 13 7.21 26.31 16.86
N ARG A 14 7.29 25.62 15.72
CA ARG A 14 6.74 26.09 14.43
C ARG A 14 5.28 25.68 14.25
N ALA A 15 4.44 26.63 13.87
CA ALA A 15 2.99 26.44 13.70
C ALA A 15 2.60 25.81 12.34
N ARG A 16 3.50 25.82 11.34
CA ARG A 16 3.28 25.15 10.05
C ARG A 16 3.95 23.77 10.01
N ARG A 17 3.11 22.78 9.70
CA ARG A 17 3.41 21.38 9.42
C ARG A 17 4.07 21.23 8.05
N ASN A 18 5.26 21.78 7.86
CA ASN A 18 6.12 21.30 6.78
C ASN A 18 7.36 20.72 7.46
N SER A 19 7.25 19.42 7.75
CA SER A 19 8.36 18.59 8.21
C SER A 19 9.51 18.77 7.22
N ASP A 20 10.75 18.83 7.72
CA ASP A 20 11.93 18.74 6.86
C ASP A 20 11.75 17.57 5.88
N PRO A 21 12.15 17.73 4.61
CA PRO A 21 12.08 16.66 3.63
C PRO A 21 12.90 15.50 4.17
N THR A 22 12.18 14.46 4.61
CA THR A 22 12.80 13.22 5.07
C THR A 22 13.67 12.72 3.94
N VAL A 23 14.92 12.37 4.21
CA VAL A 23 15.83 11.85 3.19
C VAL A 23 15.19 10.58 2.62
N VAL A 24 14.57 10.69 1.45
CA VAL A 24 13.91 9.58 0.78
C VAL A 24 14.99 8.77 0.08
N ARG A 25 15.29 7.58 0.62
CA ARG A 25 16.16 6.63 -0.05
C ARG A 25 15.35 5.91 -1.13
N ILE A 26 15.60 6.25 -2.39
CA ILE A 26 15.00 5.57 -3.55
C ILE A 26 15.85 4.33 -3.84
N LEU A 27 15.24 3.15 -3.67
CA LEU A 27 15.86 1.87 -4.03
C LEU A 27 15.24 1.39 -5.35
N PRO A 28 16.03 0.75 -6.24
CA PRO A 28 15.48 0.11 -7.42
C PRO A 28 14.56 -1.04 -7.01
N ARG A 29 13.37 -1.10 -7.62
CA ARG A 29 12.42 -2.19 -7.42
C ARG A 29 12.79 -3.34 -8.35
N ALA A 30 13.10 -4.50 -7.78
CA ALA A 30 13.25 -5.76 -8.51
C ALA A 30 11.99 -6.60 -8.28
N VAL A 31 11.07 -6.58 -9.25
CA VAL A 31 9.90 -7.45 -9.25
C VAL A 31 10.37 -8.88 -9.52
N VAL A 32 9.84 -9.85 -8.77
CA VAL A 32 10.22 -11.26 -8.88
C VAL A 32 8.97 -12.10 -9.08
N ALA A 33 9.09 -13.19 -9.84
CA ALA A 33 8.03 -14.17 -9.98
C ALA A 33 7.72 -14.87 -8.63
N GLN A 34 6.51 -15.40 -8.50
CA GLN A 34 6.13 -16.16 -7.32
C GLN A 34 7.05 -17.39 -7.17
N PRO A 35 7.66 -17.60 -5.98
CA PRO A 35 8.43 -18.80 -5.72
C PRO A 35 7.50 -20.00 -5.44
N GLU A 36 8.02 -21.20 -5.63
CA GLU A 36 7.31 -22.41 -5.18
C GLU A 36 7.22 -22.46 -3.65
N LEU A 37 6.19 -23.16 -3.16
CA LEU A 37 6.08 -23.47 -1.74
C LEU A 37 7.23 -24.39 -1.32
N PRO A 38 7.85 -24.18 -0.16
CA PRO A 38 8.96 -25.00 0.25
C PRO A 38 8.55 -26.42 0.63
N THR A 39 9.45 -27.35 0.34
CA THR A 39 9.55 -28.59 1.10
C THR A 39 10.04 -28.26 2.51
N ILE A 40 9.21 -28.53 3.50
CA ILE A 40 9.52 -28.37 4.92
C ILE A 40 9.35 -29.71 5.63
N SER A 41 10.24 -30.01 6.56
CA SER A 41 10.10 -31.16 7.45
C SER A 41 9.58 -30.69 8.81
N VAL A 42 8.62 -31.42 9.36
CA VAL A 42 8.05 -31.17 10.69
C VAL A 42 8.27 -32.42 11.53
N GLU A 43 8.66 -32.21 12.78
CA GLU A 43 8.77 -33.30 13.75
C GLU A 43 7.37 -33.66 14.25
N GLU A 44 6.96 -34.90 13.99
CA GLU A 44 5.68 -35.46 14.41
C GLU A 44 5.98 -36.80 15.10
N ASP A 45 5.59 -36.92 16.37
CA ASP A 45 5.86 -38.11 17.21
C ASP A 45 7.34 -38.53 17.31
N GLY A 46 8.27 -37.57 17.22
CA GLY A 46 9.71 -37.81 17.30
C GLY A 46 10.35 -38.24 15.97
N GLU A 47 9.58 -38.26 14.88
CA GLU A 47 10.09 -38.50 13.52
C GLU A 47 10.00 -37.23 12.67
N LEU A 48 11.02 -36.96 11.86
CA LEU A 48 10.96 -35.91 10.85
C LEU A 48 10.15 -36.40 9.66
N ARG A 49 8.96 -35.83 9.46
CA ARG A 49 8.12 -36.08 8.29
C ARG A 49 8.06 -34.86 7.39
N GLU A 50 7.93 -35.10 6.10
CA GLU A 50 7.71 -34.02 5.15
C GLU A 50 6.30 -33.44 5.35
N PHE A 51 6.24 -32.14 5.58
CA PHE A 51 4.99 -31.43 5.76
C PHE A 51 4.27 -31.32 4.41
N THR A 52 3.09 -31.90 4.37
CA THR A 52 2.23 -31.85 3.18
C THR A 52 1.38 -30.59 3.22
N TRP A 53 1.55 -29.74 2.20
CA TRP A 53 0.74 -28.54 2.03
C TRP A 53 -0.73 -28.90 1.75
N PRO A 54 -1.70 -28.40 2.57
CA PRO A 54 -3.11 -28.58 2.31
C PRO A 54 -3.50 -28.06 0.93
N ALA A 55 -4.41 -28.76 0.24
CA ALA A 55 -4.84 -28.38 -1.11
C ALA A 55 -5.40 -26.94 -1.16
N ILE A 56 -6.12 -26.53 -0.11
CA ILE A 56 -6.66 -25.18 0.02
C ILE A 56 -5.56 -24.11 0.12
N THR A 57 -4.45 -24.42 0.78
CA THR A 57 -3.30 -23.49 0.86
C THR A 57 -2.58 -23.37 -0.48
N ARG A 58 -2.46 -24.46 -1.24
CA ARG A 58 -1.89 -24.42 -2.59
C ARG A 58 -2.76 -23.56 -3.52
N GLN A 59 -4.08 -23.76 -3.52
CA GLN A 59 -5.01 -22.93 -4.30
C GLN A 59 -4.93 -21.45 -3.88
N TRP A 60 -4.86 -21.18 -2.58
CA TRP A 60 -4.70 -19.82 -2.05
C TRP A 60 -3.36 -19.19 -2.48
N TRP A 61 -2.28 -19.97 -2.52
CA TRP A 61 -0.98 -19.53 -3.03
C TRP A 61 -1.06 -19.17 -4.50
N ASP A 62 -1.64 -20.04 -5.33
CA ASP A 62 -1.78 -19.81 -6.79
C ASP A 62 -2.67 -18.57 -7.09
N MET A 63 -3.68 -18.32 -6.26
CA MET A 63 -4.52 -17.12 -6.36
C MET A 63 -3.69 -15.82 -6.22
N TRP A 64 -2.67 -15.79 -5.36
CA TRP A 64 -1.81 -14.61 -5.25
C TRP A 64 -0.95 -14.40 -6.49
N ALA A 65 -0.49 -15.47 -7.13
CA ALA A 65 0.27 -15.39 -8.39
C ALA A 65 -0.55 -14.75 -9.52
N THR A 66 -1.85 -15.09 -9.59
CA THR A 66 -2.76 -14.63 -10.65
C THR A 66 -3.39 -13.28 -10.35
N SER A 67 -3.33 -12.82 -9.09
CA SER A 67 -3.90 -11.54 -8.66
C SER A 67 -3.11 -10.36 -9.22
N PRO A 68 -3.77 -9.30 -9.74
CA PRO A 68 -3.07 -8.08 -10.16
C PRO A 68 -2.34 -7.37 -9.01
N LEU A 69 -2.64 -7.73 -7.76
CA LEU A 69 -1.95 -7.21 -6.58
C LEU A 69 -0.47 -7.61 -6.53
N SER A 70 -0.09 -8.75 -7.13
CA SER A 70 1.28 -9.27 -7.08
C SER A 70 2.20 -8.76 -8.18
N LEU A 71 1.69 -7.94 -9.12
CA LEU A 71 2.45 -7.39 -10.24
C LEU A 71 3.68 -6.58 -9.80
N ASP A 72 3.61 -5.96 -8.62
CA ASP A 72 4.68 -5.12 -8.07
C ASP A 72 5.50 -5.83 -6.96
N PHE A 73 5.26 -7.12 -6.72
CA PHE A 73 5.89 -7.83 -5.60
C PHE A 73 7.37 -8.07 -5.81
N THR A 74 8.12 -7.79 -4.76
CA THR A 74 9.55 -8.05 -4.66
C THR A 74 9.80 -9.34 -3.88
N ALA A 75 11.05 -9.80 -3.84
CA ALA A 75 11.43 -11.00 -3.08
C ALA A 75 11.01 -10.96 -1.61
N THR A 76 11.03 -9.78 -0.96
CA THR A 76 10.60 -9.63 0.43
C THR A 76 9.09 -9.80 0.60
N ASP A 77 8.31 -9.35 -0.38
CA ASP A 77 6.85 -9.48 -0.35
C ASP A 77 6.45 -10.96 -0.48
N TRP A 78 7.10 -11.67 -1.41
CA TRP A 78 6.93 -13.12 -1.56
C TRP A 78 7.38 -13.91 -0.34
N SER A 79 8.48 -13.50 0.31
CA SER A 79 8.95 -14.12 1.54
C SER A 79 7.91 -14.00 2.66
N GLU A 80 7.34 -12.81 2.86
CA GLU A 80 6.31 -12.58 3.88
C GLU A 80 5.01 -13.35 3.57
N LEU A 81 4.62 -13.42 2.29
CA LEU A 81 3.47 -14.25 1.89
C LEU A 81 3.73 -15.74 2.09
N ARG A 82 4.96 -16.22 1.88
CA ARG A 82 5.33 -17.61 2.12
C ARG A 82 5.24 -17.98 3.60
N ASP A 83 5.65 -17.09 4.49
CA ASP A 83 5.43 -17.27 5.94
C ASP A 83 3.93 -17.28 6.27
N THR A 84 3.16 -16.41 5.60
CA THR A 84 1.69 -16.37 5.72
C THR A 84 1.05 -17.66 5.22
N ALA A 85 1.60 -18.31 4.19
CA ALA A 85 1.12 -19.59 3.68
C ALA A 85 1.20 -20.68 4.75
N LEU A 86 2.29 -20.72 5.53
CA LEU A 86 2.43 -21.69 6.62
C LEU A 86 1.36 -21.48 7.70
N ILE A 87 1.09 -20.22 8.05
CA ILE A 87 0.04 -19.85 9.01
C ILE A 87 -1.33 -20.25 8.47
N HIS A 88 -1.60 -20.00 7.18
CA HIS A 88 -2.81 -20.42 6.50
C HIS A 88 -2.98 -21.95 6.54
N ALA A 89 -1.92 -22.71 6.25
CA ALA A 89 -1.96 -24.17 6.32
C ALA A 89 -2.27 -24.69 7.73
N ARG A 90 -1.61 -24.15 8.76
CA ARG A 90 -1.87 -24.54 10.15
C ARG A 90 -3.29 -24.19 10.61
N TYR A 91 -3.79 -23.03 10.19
CA TYR A 91 -5.17 -22.63 10.45
C TYR A 91 -6.17 -23.63 9.86
N TRP A 92 -5.99 -24.02 8.59
CA TRP A 92 -6.86 -25.00 7.94
C TRP A 92 -6.70 -26.42 8.46
N ASN A 93 -5.56 -26.75 9.07
CA ASN A 93 -5.35 -28.00 9.80
C ASN A 93 -5.91 -27.97 11.24
N GLY A 94 -6.58 -26.88 11.66
CA GLY A 94 -7.33 -26.82 12.91
C GLY A 94 -6.79 -25.87 13.98
N ASP A 95 -5.65 -25.20 13.75
CA ASP A 95 -5.15 -24.20 14.70
C ASP A 95 -5.86 -22.85 14.53
N ILE A 96 -7.10 -22.78 15.01
CA ILE A 96 -7.99 -21.63 14.86
C ILE A 96 -7.40 -20.35 15.52
N LYS A 97 -6.48 -20.49 16.48
CA LYS A 97 -5.85 -19.35 17.17
C LYS A 97 -5.06 -18.45 16.22
N LEU A 98 -4.62 -19.01 15.08
CA LEU A 98 -3.88 -18.29 14.05
C LEU A 98 -4.74 -17.38 13.17
N ALA A 99 -6.07 -17.42 13.29
CA ALA A 99 -7.00 -16.64 12.46
C ALA A 99 -6.70 -15.13 12.49
N ALA A 100 -6.41 -14.58 13.68
CA ALA A 100 -6.14 -13.15 13.83
C ALA A 100 -4.85 -12.73 13.13
N GLU A 101 -3.79 -13.53 13.27
CA GLU A 101 -2.51 -13.28 12.62
C GLU A 101 -2.60 -13.41 11.10
N LEU A 102 -3.28 -14.47 10.63
CA LEU A 102 -3.55 -14.68 9.20
C LEU A 102 -4.25 -13.46 8.60
N ARG A 103 -5.28 -12.93 9.28
CA ARG A 103 -6.00 -11.72 8.84
C ARG A 103 -5.08 -10.50 8.79
N LEU A 104 -4.24 -10.29 9.81
CA LEU A 104 -3.34 -9.13 9.86
C LEU A 104 -2.27 -9.16 8.77
N ARG A 105 -1.72 -10.34 8.47
CA ARG A 105 -0.71 -10.49 7.41
C ARG A 105 -1.32 -10.34 6.03
N THR A 106 -2.42 -11.02 5.75
CA THR A 106 -3.12 -10.91 4.45
C THR A 106 -3.64 -9.50 4.18
N ALA A 107 -4.04 -8.76 5.22
CA ALA A 107 -4.45 -7.37 5.11
C ALA A 107 -3.37 -6.44 4.56
N LYS A 108 -2.09 -6.70 4.85
CA LYS A 108 -0.96 -5.90 4.33
C LYS A 108 -0.87 -5.92 2.80
N PHE A 109 -1.42 -6.96 2.17
CA PHE A 109 -1.39 -7.17 0.74
C PHE A 109 -2.73 -6.86 0.04
N GLY A 110 -3.74 -6.37 0.76
CA GLY A 110 -5.02 -6.02 0.16
C GLY A 110 -5.92 -7.23 -0.16
N ALA A 111 -5.86 -8.28 0.66
CA ALA A 111 -6.65 -9.49 0.45
C ALA A 111 -8.17 -9.22 0.43
N THR A 112 -8.66 -8.34 1.32
CA THR A 112 -10.09 -7.99 1.39
C THR A 112 -10.40 -6.64 0.73
N PRO A 113 -11.67 -6.37 0.36
CA PRO A 113 -12.07 -5.05 -0.14
C PRO A 113 -11.76 -3.91 0.83
N GLU A 114 -11.93 -4.14 2.14
CA GLU A 114 -11.61 -3.18 3.19
C GLU A 114 -10.11 -2.85 3.17
N ASP A 115 -9.26 -3.87 3.07
CA ASP A 115 -7.81 -3.70 3.01
C ASP A 115 -7.39 -2.94 1.76
N ARG A 116 -8.00 -3.24 0.60
CA ARG A 116 -7.76 -2.49 -0.64
C ARG A 116 -8.15 -1.03 -0.51
N ALA A 117 -9.31 -0.74 0.09
CA ALA A 117 -9.72 0.63 0.36
C ALA A 117 -8.74 1.34 1.29
N ARG A 118 -8.26 0.66 2.34
CA ARG A 118 -7.26 1.19 3.29
C ARG A 118 -5.92 1.48 2.61
N LEU A 119 -5.47 0.60 1.72
CA LEU A 119 -4.24 0.75 0.94
C LEU A 119 -4.39 1.69 -0.26
N ARG A 120 -5.61 2.20 -0.51
CA ARG A 120 -5.98 3.03 -1.68
C ARG A 120 -5.67 2.33 -3.01
N ILE A 121 -5.82 1.02 -3.03
CA ILE A 121 -5.69 0.21 -4.23
C ILE A 121 -7.03 0.27 -4.97
N THR A 122 -6.97 0.72 -6.22
CA THR A 122 -8.13 0.70 -7.13
C THR A 122 -7.76 -0.11 -8.35
N PHE A 123 -8.59 -1.09 -8.70
CA PHE A 123 -8.45 -1.74 -9.99
C PHE A 123 -8.95 -0.77 -11.04
N ALA A 124 -8.12 -0.51 -12.04
CA ALA A 124 -8.57 0.25 -13.19
C ALA A 124 -9.74 -0.52 -13.83
N GLN A 125 -10.94 0.06 -13.79
CA GLN A 125 -11.97 -0.35 -14.72
C GLN A 125 -11.55 0.23 -16.07
N ALA A 126 -11.25 -0.66 -17.02
CA ALA A 126 -10.90 -0.30 -18.37
C ALA A 126 -12.12 0.36 -19.06
N GLU A 127 -12.39 1.64 -18.75
CA GLU A 127 -13.04 2.65 -19.59
C GLU A 127 -13.36 4.01 -18.90
N GLU A 128 -13.23 4.18 -17.57
CA GLU A 128 -13.73 5.42 -16.90
C GLU A 128 -12.68 6.49 -16.53
N ALA A 129 -11.40 6.28 -16.84
CA ALA A 129 -10.35 7.21 -16.43
C ALA A 129 -10.27 8.49 -17.29
N GLU A 130 -10.80 8.49 -18.51
CA GLU A 130 -10.67 9.62 -19.44
C GLU A 130 -11.80 10.65 -19.30
N THR A 131 -12.97 10.25 -18.78
CA THR A 131 -14.14 11.12 -18.57
C THR A 131 -14.12 11.91 -17.27
N LYS A 132 -13.28 11.55 -16.29
CA LYS A 132 -13.23 12.27 -14.99
C LYS A 132 -12.33 13.50 -15.02
N THR A 133 -11.35 13.54 -15.93
CA THR A 133 -10.47 14.72 -16.11
C THR A 133 -11.19 15.86 -16.82
N THR A 134 -12.20 15.56 -17.64
CA THR A 134 -12.98 16.56 -18.38
C THR A 134 -14.08 17.22 -17.53
N ASN A 135 -14.46 16.63 -16.38
CA ASN A 135 -15.52 17.18 -15.50
C ASN A 135 -14.97 17.97 -14.30
N ARG A 136 -13.76 18.52 -14.41
CA ARG A 136 -13.19 19.41 -13.39
C ARG A 136 -13.99 20.71 -13.41
N ARG A 137 -14.80 20.95 -12.36
CA ARG A 137 -15.50 22.24 -12.18
C ARG A 137 -14.46 23.38 -12.27
N PRO A 138 -14.70 24.41 -13.10
CA PRO A 138 -13.75 25.50 -13.27
C PRO A 138 -13.47 26.14 -11.92
N SER A 139 -12.19 26.37 -11.62
CA SER A 139 -11.79 26.94 -10.34
C SER A 139 -12.36 28.34 -10.19
N SER A 140 -12.44 28.86 -8.96
CA SER A 140 -12.83 30.26 -8.75
C SER A 140 -11.92 31.22 -9.51
N ARG A 141 -10.65 30.86 -9.69
CA ARG A 141 -9.68 31.67 -10.45
C ARG A 141 -10.01 31.70 -11.95
N ASP A 142 -10.49 30.59 -12.51
CA ASP A 142 -10.95 30.54 -13.91
C ASP A 142 -12.27 31.30 -14.09
N ARG A 143 -13.15 31.27 -13.08
CA ARG A 143 -14.45 31.96 -13.12
C ARG A 143 -14.36 33.48 -12.95
N PHE A 144 -13.39 33.97 -12.16
CA PHE A 144 -13.31 35.39 -11.78
C PHE A 144 -12.01 36.08 -12.24
N GLY A 145 -11.09 35.37 -12.90
CA GLY A 145 -9.78 35.90 -13.29
C GLY A 145 -9.80 36.98 -14.39
N GLY A 146 -10.90 37.10 -15.13
CA GLY A 146 -11.08 38.09 -16.19
C GLY A 146 -12.09 39.20 -15.89
N ILE A 147 -12.66 39.24 -14.68
CA ILE A 147 -13.64 40.27 -14.31
C ILE A 147 -12.86 41.48 -13.80
N ALA A 148 -12.67 42.46 -14.67
CA ALA A 148 -12.23 43.80 -14.27
C ALA A 148 -13.36 44.50 -13.52
N LEU A 149 -13.04 45.14 -12.40
CA LEU A 149 -13.99 45.99 -11.68
C LEU A 149 -14.45 47.13 -12.60
N PRO A 150 -15.75 47.48 -12.60
CA PRO A 150 -16.23 48.64 -13.35
C PRO A 150 -15.49 49.92 -12.89
N PRO A 151 -15.20 50.85 -13.81
CA PRO A 151 -14.32 52.00 -13.57
C PRO A 151 -14.83 53.06 -12.56
N GLU A 152 -15.92 52.79 -11.84
CA GLU A 152 -16.52 53.74 -10.89
C GLU A 152 -16.10 53.52 -9.42
N ALA A 153 -15.17 52.59 -9.16
CA ALA A 153 -14.68 52.30 -7.80
C ALA A 153 -13.23 52.75 -7.56
N THR A 154 -12.76 53.76 -8.28
CA THR A 154 -11.47 54.44 -8.00
C THR A 154 -11.65 55.96 -8.03
N ALA A 155 -12.38 56.52 -7.07
CA ALA A 155 -12.28 57.93 -6.66
C ALA A 155 -13.02 58.17 -5.33
N ASN A 156 -12.31 57.98 -4.21
CA ASN A 156 -12.15 58.93 -3.08
C ASN A 156 -11.50 58.21 -1.90
#